data_AF-R4X1F3-F1
#
_entry.id   AF-R4X1F3-F1
#
_cell.length_a   1.000
_cell.length_b   1.000
_cell.length_c   1.000
_cell.angle_alpha   90.00
_cell.angle_beta   90.00
_cell.angle_gamma   90.00
#
_symmetry.space_group_name_H-M   'P 1'
#
loop_
_entity.id
_entity.type
_entity.pdbx_description
1 polymer ?
#
loop_
_entity_poly.entity_id
_entity_poly.type
_entity_poly.pdbx_seq_one_letter_code
_entity_poly.pdbx_strand_id
1 'polypeptide(L)' 'MAIAITCASCGKVGLIDEEALNLHDGKIDVLAFTAPEGFHKVMFGLRSEDVYLYCSDCKVPADLPTLQ' A
#
# COMPACT_ATOMS: atom_id res chain seq x y z
N MET A 1 0.39 15.17 -1.40
CA MET A 1 -0.34 14.93 -0.14
C MET A 1 0.01 13.52 0.32
N ALA A 2 -0.33 13.12 1.55
CA ALA A 2 0.01 11.78 2.06
C ALA A 2 -1.28 11.01 2.36
N ILE A 3 -1.31 9.74 1.97
CA ILE A 3 -2.41 8.81 2.25
C ILE A 3 -2.05 8.02 3.50
N ALA A 4 -2.91 8.09 4.52
CA ALA A 4 -2.76 7.28 5.71
C ALA A 4 -3.42 5.92 5.51
N ILE A 5 -2.69 4.85 5.80
CA ILE A 5 -3.21 3.48 5.90
C ILE A 5 -3.15 3.03 7.35
N THR A 6 -4.09 2.20 7.77
CA THR A 6 -4.13 1.72 9.16
C THR A 6 -4.29 0.20 9.20
N CYS A 7 -3.56 -0.45 10.10
CA CYS A 7 -3.76 -1.86 10.41
C CYS A 7 -5.00 -2.02 11.29
N ALA A 8 -6.03 -2.70 10.80
CA ALA A 8 -7.27 -2.94 11.54
C ALA A 8 -7.08 -3.75 12.84
N SER A 9 -6.00 -4.53 12.96
CA SER A 9 -5.74 -5.37 14.14
C SER A 9 -4.98 -4.66 15.26
N CYS A 10 -3.97 -3.85 14.96
CA CYS A 10 -3.11 -3.21 15.97
C CYS A 10 -3.14 -1.68 15.95
N GLY A 11 -3.88 -1.07 15.01
CA GLY A 11 -3.98 0.38 14.88
C GLY A 11 -2.71 1.06 14.37
N LYS A 12 -1.69 0.30 13.94
CA LYS A 12 -0.48 0.89 13.34
C LYS A 12 -0.85 1.70 12.10
N VAL A 13 -0.29 2.89 11.99
CA VAL A 13 -0.53 3.81 10.86
C VAL A 13 0.72 3.86 9.99
N GLY A 14 0.54 3.73 8.67
CA GLY A 14 1.56 3.96 7.66
C GLY A 14 1.18 5.17 6.82
N LEU A 15 2.16 5.96 6.41
CA LEU A 15 1.95 7.13 5.55
C LEU A 15 2.57 6.86 4.18
N ILE A 16 1.76 6.97 3.14
CA ILE A 16 2.18 6.82 1.75
C ILE A 16 2.20 8.21 1.14
N ASP A 17 3.37 8.67 0.71
CA ASP A 17 3.46 9.91 -0.05
C ASP A 17 2.84 9.72 -1.44
N GLU A 18 2.01 10.66 -1.89
CA GLU A 18 1.42 10.60 -3.24
C GLU A 18 2.47 10.58 -4.35
N GLU A 19 3.64 11.19 -4.12
CA GLU A 19 4.77 11.11 -5.05
C GLU A 19 5.31 9.68 -5.16
N ALA A 20 5.22 8.88 -4.09
CA ALA A 20 5.60 7.47 -4.10
C ALA A 20 4.58 6.58 -4.82
N LEU A 21 3.37 7.09 -5.09
CA LEU A 21 2.36 6.40 -5.89
C LEU A 21 2.58 6.53 -7.41
N ASN A 22 3.64 7.22 -7.86
CA ASN A 22 4.08 7.42 -9.25
C ASN A 22 3.15 6.73 -10.26
N LEU A 23 2.07 7.45 -10.57
CA LEU A 23 0.99 6.95 -11.41
C LEU A 23 1.47 6.97 -12.85
N HIS A 24 1.83 5.81 -13.40
CA HIS A 24 2.04 5.64 -14.83
C HIS A 24 0.72 5.20 -15.46
N ASP A 25 0.16 6.01 -16.37
CA ASP A 25 -1.13 5.78 -17.04
C ASP A 25 -2.32 5.53 -16.09
N GLY A 26 -2.36 6.23 -14.95
CA GLY A 26 -3.44 6.12 -13.97
C GLY A 26 -3.42 4.85 -13.11
N LYS A 27 -2.33 4.08 -13.17
CA LYS A 27 -2.09 2.91 -12.31
C LYS A 27 -0.83 3.11 -11.49
N ILE A 28 -0.81 2.54 -10.28
CA ILE A 28 0.35 2.57 -9.41
C ILE A 28 1.45 1.74 -10.08
N ASP A 29 2.63 2.31 -10.30
CA ASP A 29 3.80 1.51 -10.69
C ASP A 29 4.19 0.61 -9.52
N VAL A 30 3.77 -0.65 -9.63
CA VAL A 30 3.95 -1.64 -8.59
C VAL A 30 5.43 -1.92 -8.33
N LEU A 31 6.33 -1.76 -9.31
CA LEU A 31 7.75 -2.00 -9.11
C LEU A 31 8.41 -0.84 -8.36
N ALA A 32 8.04 0.39 -8.71
CA ALA A 32 8.56 1.61 -8.07
C ALA A 32 7.95 1.87 -6.67
N PHE A 33 6.73 1.38 -6.42
CA PHE A 33 6.05 1.61 -5.16
C PHE A 33 6.78 0.96 -3.98
N THR A 34 7.09 1.76 -2.97
CA THR A 34 7.69 1.31 -1.71
C THR A 34 6.64 1.37 -0.61
N ALA A 35 6.45 0.24 0.08
CA ALA A 35 5.51 0.19 1.21
C ALA A 35 6.02 1.02 2.39
N PRO A 36 5.11 1.68 3.13
CA PRO A 36 5.49 2.46 4.30
C PRO A 36 6.01 1.56 5.43
N GLU A 37 6.75 2.15 6.36
CA GLU A 37 7.33 1.42 7.48
C GLU A 37 6.28 0.63 8.27
N GLY A 38 6.61 -0.62 8.60
CA GLY A 38 5.69 -1.51 9.31
C GLY A 38 4.61 -2.15 8.44
N PHE A 39 4.65 -1.91 7.13
CA PHE A 39 3.82 -2.58 6.13
C PHE A 39 4.68 -3.21 5.04
N HIS A 40 4.15 -4.25 4.40
CA HIS A 40 4.77 -4.87 3.24
C HIS A 40 3.79 -4.91 2.07
N LYS A 41 4.34 -4.64 0.89
CA LYS A 41 3.65 -4.81 -0.39
C LYS A 41 3.53 -6.29 -0.71
N VAL A 42 2.34 -6.71 -1.09
CA VAL A 42 2.03 -8.04 -1.62
C VAL A 42 1.43 -7.87 -3.02
N MET A 43 1.96 -8.65 -3.97
CA MET A 43 1.49 -8.71 -5.36
C MET A 43 0.90 -10.09 -5.62
N PHE A 44 -0.28 -10.18 -6.21
CA PHE A 44 -0.90 -11.46 -6.57
C PHE A 44 -0.72 -11.78 -8.06
N GLY A 45 0.34 -12.50 -8.37
CA GLY A 45 0.66 -12.93 -9.74
C GLY A 45 1.67 -12.03 -10.45
N LEU A 46 2.10 -12.44 -11.65
CA LEU A 46 3.19 -11.80 -12.40
C LEU A 46 2.80 -10.49 -13.09
N ARG A 47 1.51 -10.19 -13.17
CA ARG A 47 0.94 -9.01 -13.88
C ARG A 47 -0.09 -8.26 -13.04
N SER A 48 -0.09 -8.45 -11.73
CA SER A 48 -1.04 -7.75 -10.85
C SER A 48 -0.77 -6.26 -10.92
N GLU A 49 -1.76 -5.52 -11.38
CA GLU A 49 -1.77 -4.04 -11.30
C GLU A 49 -2.19 -3.58 -9.91
N ASP A 50 -2.73 -4.50 -9.10
CA ASP A 50 -3.17 -4.24 -7.74
C ASP A 50 -2.01 -4.39 -6.75
N VAL A 51 -1.87 -3.37 -5.90
CA VAL A 51 -0.95 -3.34 -4.76
C VAL A 51 -1.72 -3.58 -3.48
N TYR A 52 -1.45 -4.68 -2.79
CA TYR A 52 -2.00 -4.93 -1.46
C TYR A 52 -0.96 -4.61 -0.39
N LEU A 53 -1.40 -3.97 0.68
CA LEU A 53 -0.54 -3.67 1.84
C LEU A 53 -0.97 -4.50 3.03
N TYR A 54 0.01 -5.10 3.69
CA TYR A 54 -0.21 -5.92 4.87
C TYR A 54 0.66 -5.42 6.01
N CYS A 55 0.12 -5.44 7.23
CA CYS A 55 0.89 -5.11 8.41
C CYS A 55 1.99 -6.15 8.62
N SER A 56 3.23 -5.70 8.77
CA SER A 56 4.39 -6.57 8.94
C SER A 56 4.33 -7.41 10.22
N ASP A 57 3.64 -6.94 11.27
CA ASP A 57 3.50 -7.67 12.53
C ASP A 57 2.28 -8.57 12.53
N CYS A 58 1.11 -8.00 12.26
CA CYS A 58 -0.17 -8.71 12.37
C CYS A 58 -0.46 -9.64 11.19
N LYS A 59 0.23 -9.46 10.05
CA LYS A 59 0.00 -10.19 8.80
C LYS A 59 -1.44 -10.07 8.26
N VAL A 60 -2.16 -9.04 8.68
CA VAL A 60 -3.51 -8.69 8.19
C VAL A 60 -3.39 -7.57 7.15
N PRO A 61 -4.35 -7.49 6.21
CA PRO A 61 -4.39 -6.40 5.25
C PRO A 61 -4.56 -5.05 5.96
N ALA A 62 -3.90 -4.02 5.42
CA ALA A 62 -4.16 -2.65 5.78
C ALA A 62 -5.42 -2.18 5.04
N ASP A 63 -6.27 -1.42 5.72
CA ASP A 63 -7.32 -0.68 5.03
C ASP A 63 -6.65 0.43 4.22
N LEU A 64 -6.53 0.21 2.92
CA LEU A 64 -6.28 1.28 1.97
C LEU A 64 -7.60 2.02 1.78
N PRO A 65 -7.65 3.36 1.91
CA PRO A 65 -8.80 4.09 1.42
C PRO A 65 -8.90 3.76 -0.06
N THR A 66 -9.98 3.09 -0.47
CA THR A 66 -10.29 2.85 -1.87
C THR A 66 -10.27 4.20 -2.56
N LEU A 67 -9.27 4.43 -3.41
CA LEU A 67 -9.27 5.53 -4.38
C LEU A 67 -10.39 5.20 -5.38
N GLN A 68 -11.62 5.59 -5.04
CA GLN A 68 -12.77 5.58 -5.94
C GLN A 68 -12.72 6.81 -6.86
#